data_AF-A0A0C5BV56-F1
#
_entry.id   AF-A0A0C5BV56-F1
#
_cell.length_a   1.000
_cell.length_b   1.000
_cell.length_c   1.000
_cell.angle_alpha   90.00
_cell.angle_beta   90.00
_cell.angle_gamma   90.00
#
_symmetry.space_group_name_H-M   'P 1'
#
loop_
_entity.id
_entity.type
_entity.pdbx_description
1 polymer ?
#
loop_
_entity_poly.entity_id
_entity_poly.type
_entity_poly.pdbx_seq_one_letter_code
_entity_poly.pdbx_strand_id
1 'polypeptide(L)' 'MRYIEPTRVKVLMMMFFATGVLGIIIGLSPVAPPSTKMIITFMGVVNVSLGAFFTFILLTQAEKAPDKRKKKKKRD' A
#
# COMPACT_ATOMS: atom_id res chain seq x y z
N MET A 1 13.38 -8.70 -0.06
CA MET A 1 12.73 -7.50 -0.65
C MET A 1 13.72 -6.35 -0.68
N ARG A 2 13.67 -5.49 -1.70
CA ARG A 2 14.44 -4.25 -1.71
C ARG A 2 13.84 -3.32 -0.66
N TYR A 3 14.68 -2.62 0.11
CA TYR A 3 14.20 -1.63 1.09
C TYR A 3 13.49 -0.51 0.34
N ILE A 4 12.27 -0.22 0.77
CA ILE A 4 11.46 0.89 0.29
C ILE A 4 11.35 1.85 1.45
N GLU A 5 11.54 3.13 1.18
CA GLU A 5 11.40 4.17 2.19
C GLU A 5 10.01 4.11 2.86
N PRO A 6 9.91 4.00 4.20
CA PRO A 6 8.66 3.78 4.90
C PRO A 6 7.58 4.82 4.56
N THR A 7 7.96 6.07 4.36
CA THR A 7 7.07 7.17 3.97
C THR A 7 6.33 6.86 2.66
N ARG A 8 7.03 6.31 1.66
CA ARG A 8 6.43 5.97 0.36
C ARG A 8 5.41 4.86 0.50
N VAL A 9 5.73 3.82 1.29
CA VAL A 9 4.82 2.70 1.53
C VAL A 9 3.59 3.16 2.32
N LYS A 10 3.75 4.05 3.31
CA LYS A 10 2.62 4.65 4.05
C LYS A 10 1.68 5.44 3.15
N VAL A 11 2.22 6.29 2.27
CA VAL A 11 1.39 7.06 1.31
C VAL A 11 0.64 6.10 0.38
N LEU A 12 1.34 5.10 -0.16
CA LEU A 12 0.74 4.10 -1.05
C LEU A 12 -0.39 3.33 -0.36
N MET A 13 -0.16 2.87 0.88
CA MET A 13 -1.18 2.22 1.71
C MET A 13 -2.39 3.11 1.91
N MET A 14 -2.20 4.37 2.30
CA MET A 14 -3.30 5.32 2.52
C MET A 14 -4.14 5.51 1.25
N MET A 15 -3.50 5.62 0.07
CA MET A 15 -4.22 5.74 -1.20
C MET A 15 -5.07 4.49 -1.49
N PHE A 16 -4.51 3.30 -1.29
CA PHE A 16 -5.24 2.04 -1.54
C PHE A 16 -6.39 1.81 -0.55
N PHE A 17 -6.18 2.06 0.74
CA PHE A 17 -7.25 1.91 1.74
C PHE A 17 -8.34 2.96 1.59
N ALA A 18 -7.99 4.23 1.42
CA ALA A 18 -8.99 5.30 1.26
C ALA A 18 -9.85 5.06 0.01
N THR A 19 -9.21 4.78 -1.13
CA THR A 19 -9.91 4.52 -2.39
C THR A 19 -10.70 3.21 -2.32
N GLY A 20 -10.15 2.16 -1.71
CA GLY A 20 -10.80 0.86 -1.57
C GLY A 20 -12.05 0.93 -0.70
N VAL A 21 -11.96 1.56 0.49
CA VAL A 21 -13.09 1.74 1.40
C VAL A 21 -14.17 2.61 0.76
N LEU A 22 -13.80 3.74 0.14
CA LEU A 22 -14.76 4.58 -0.59
C LEU A 22 -15.42 3.83 -1.75
N GLY A 23 -14.64 3.04 -2.50
CA GLY A 23 -15.16 2.20 -3.57
C GLY A 23 -16.20 1.20 -3.08
N ILE A 24 -15.97 0.53 -1.94
CA ILE A 24 -16.94 -0.39 -1.33
C ILE A 24 -18.19 0.36 -0.89
N ILE A 25 -18.04 1.50 -0.20
CA ILE A 25 -19.18 2.31 0.27
C ILE A 25 -20.04 2.75 -0.92
N ILE A 26 -19.42 3.25 -1.99
CA ILE A 26 -20.13 3.71 -3.19
C ILE A 26 -20.75 2.51 -3.94
N GLY A 27 -20.03 1.41 -4.08
CA GLY A 27 -20.50 0.21 -4.79
C GLY A 27 -21.72 -0.46 -4.14
N LEU A 28 -21.83 -0.35 -2.81
CA LEU A 28 -23.00 -0.84 -2.06
C LEU A 28 -24.09 0.22 -1.89
N SER A 29 -23.78 1.49 -2.13
CA SER A 29 -24.71 2.60 -2.01
C SER A 29 -25.83 2.53 -3.07
N PRO A 30 -27.03 3.10 -2.79
CA PRO A 30 -28.07 3.31 -3.80
C PRO A 30 -27.63 4.20 -4.97
N VAL A 31 -26.55 4.98 -4.80
CA VAL A 31 -26.04 5.93 -5.80
C VAL A 31 -25.40 5.22 -7.01
N ALA A 32 -24.83 4.03 -6.82
CA ALA A 32 -24.21 3.29 -7.91
C ALA A 32 -25.26 2.58 -8.80
N PRO A 33 -25.16 2.69 -10.14
CA PRO A 33 -26.04 1.98 -11.07
C PRO A 33 -26.02 0.44 -10.84
N PRO A 34 -27.16 -0.26 -10.91
CA PRO A 34 -27.23 -1.70 -10.63
C PRO A 34 -26.27 -2.56 -11.45
N SER A 35 -26.00 -2.17 -12.70
CA SER A 35 -25.07 -2.85 -13.61
C SER A 35 -23.61 -2.76 -13.20
N THR A 36 -23.22 -1.73 -12.44
CA THR A 36 -21.81 -1.48 -12.06
C THR A 36 -21.52 -1.70 -10.58
N LYS A 37 -22.55 -1.82 -9.72
CA LYS A 37 -22.39 -2.06 -8.27
C LYS A 37 -21.41 -3.16 -7.91
N MET A 38 -21.56 -4.34 -8.54
CA MET A 38 -20.71 -5.50 -8.27
C MET A 38 -19.26 -5.25 -8.67
N ILE A 39 -19.03 -4.60 -9.82
CA ILE A 39 -17.68 -4.27 -10.31
C ILE A 39 -17.01 -3.23 -9.40
N ILE A 40 -17.73 -2.18 -9.02
CA ILE A 40 -17.19 -1.12 -8.15
C ILE A 40 -16.85 -1.70 -6.76
N THR A 41 -17.74 -2.52 -6.20
CA THR A 41 -17.51 -3.18 -4.92
C THR A 41 -16.32 -4.13 -4.99
N PHE A 42 -16.23 -4.94 -6.04
CA PHE A 42 -15.10 -5.85 -6.26
C PHE A 42 -13.77 -5.10 -6.40
N MET A 43 -13.74 -4.01 -7.20
CA MET A 43 -12.58 -3.13 -7.32
C MET A 43 -12.18 -2.53 -5.96
N GLY A 44 -13.15 -2.15 -5.13
CA GLY A 44 -12.91 -1.70 -3.77
C GLY A 44 -12.23 -2.76 -2.90
N VAL A 45 -12.72 -4.01 -2.93
CA VAL A 45 -12.13 -5.15 -2.21
C VAL A 45 -10.71 -5.45 -2.68
N VAL A 46 -10.47 -5.40 -4.00
CA VAL A 46 -9.12 -5.58 -4.57
C VAL A 46 -8.16 -4.49 -4.07
N ASN A 47 -8.60 -3.22 -4.04
CA ASN A 47 -7.80 -2.12 -3.50
C ASN A 47 -7.50 -2.27 -2.01
N VAL A 48 -8.48 -2.70 -1.20
CA VAL A 48 -8.24 -2.98 0.24
C VAL A 48 -7.24 -4.12 0.41
N SER A 49 -7.33 -5.16 -0.41
CA SER A 49 -6.40 -6.31 -0.39
C SER A 49 -4.97 -5.90 -0.75
N LEU A 50 -4.80 -5.05 -1.76
CA LEU A 50 -3.52 -4.42 -2.10
C LEU A 50 -3.00 -3.56 -0.95
N GLY A 51 -3.86 -2.76 -0.33
CA GLY A 51 -3.52 -1.99 0.88
C GLY A 51 -2.99 -2.88 1.99
N ALA A 52 -3.67 -3.99 2.29
CA ALA A 52 -3.25 -4.97 3.29
C ALA A 52 -1.91 -5.62 2.95
N PHE A 53 -1.67 -5.91 1.67
CA PHE A 53 -0.39 -6.42 1.20
C PHE A 53 0.76 -5.41 1.41
N PHE A 54 0.54 -4.12 1.13
CA PHE A 54 1.54 -3.09 1.42
C PHE A 54 1.75 -2.86 2.92
N THR A 55 0.71 -3.00 3.75
CA THR A 55 0.85 -3.04 5.22
C THR A 55 1.77 -4.15 5.65
N PHE A 56 1.56 -5.37 5.13
CA PHE A 56 2.41 -6.51 5.41
C PHE A 56 3.87 -6.21 5.03
N ILE A 57 4.12 -5.67 3.84
CA ILE A 57 5.45 -5.26 3.39
C ILE A 57 6.05 -4.19 4.32
N LEU A 58 5.29 -3.20 4.76
CA LEU A 58 5.79 -2.18 5.69
C LEU A 58 6.22 -2.80 7.04
N LEU A 59 5.45 -3.77 7.55
CA LEU A 59 5.73 -4.42 8.83
C LEU A 59 6.89 -5.42 8.76
N THR A 60 7.07 -6.13 7.63
CA THR A 60 8.12 -7.14 7.48
C THR A 60 9.43 -6.61 6.87
N GLN A 61 9.48 -5.33 6.51
CA GLN A 61 10.70 -4.72 5.98
C GLN A 61 11.73 -4.53 7.09
N ALA A 62 12.75 -5.38 7.12
CA ALA A 62 13.95 -5.13 7.91
C ALA A 62 14.78 -4.00 7.28
N GLU A 63 14.99 -2.92 8.03
CA GLU A 63 15.91 -1.86 7.64
C GLU A 63 17.32 -2.46 7.52
N LYS A 64 17.85 -2.54 6.30
CA LYS A 64 19.25 -2.93 6.11
C LYS A 64 20.11 -1.79 6.64
N ALA A 65 20.55 -1.92 7.89
CA ALA A 65 21.55 -1.03 8.46
C ALA A 65 22.70 -0.87 7.45
N PRO A 66 23.16 0.36 7.17
CA PRO A 66 24.23 0.57 6.21
C PRO A 66 25.44 -0.26 6.65
N ASP A 67 25.89 -1.17 5.78
CA ASP A 67 26.97 -2.09 6.08
C ASP A 67 28.21 -1.28 6.51
N LYS A 68 28.56 -1.36 7.79
CA LYS A 68 29.70 -0.63 8.39
C LYS A 68 31.02 -0.99 7.69
N ARG A 69 31.09 -2.12 6.96
CA ARG A 69 32.26 -2.53 6.17
C ARG A 69 32.51 -1.64 4.94
N LYS A 70 31.51 -0.90 4.44
CA LYS A 70 31.68 0.05 3.33
C LYS A 70 32.15 1.45 3.77
N LYS A 71 32.38 1.66 5.08
CA LYS A 71 32.76 2.96 5.67
C LYS A 71 34.27 3.14 5.94
N LYS A 72 35.14 2.47 5.19
CA LYS A 72 36.58 2.78 5.08
C LYS A 72 36.88 3.00 3.59
N LYS A 73 37.42 4.13 3.13
CA LYS A 73 38.68 4.76 3.58
C LYS A 73 38.69 6.23 3.11
N LYS A 74 38.71 7.20 4.02
CA LYS A 74 39.41 8.47 3.71
C LYS A 74 40.90 8.14 3.86
N ARG A 75 41.66 8.29 2.79
CA ARG A 75 43.12 8.38 2.85
C ARG A 75 43.39 9.87 2.74
N ASP A 76 44.06 10.40 3.76
CA ASP A 76 44.66 11.74 3.76
C ASP A 76 45.71 11.86 2.64
#